data_AF-A0A3A4Q7Q0-F1
#
_entry.id   AF-A0A3A4Q7Q0-F1
#
_cell.length_a   1.000
_cell.length_b   1.000
_cell.length_c   1.000
_cell.angle_alpha   90.00
_cell.angle_beta   90.00
_cell.angle_gamma   90.00
#
_symmetry.space_group_name_H-M   'P 1'
#
loop_
_entity.id
_entity.type
_entity.pdbx_description
1 polymer ?
#
loop_
_entity_poly.entity_id
_entity_poly.type
_entity_poly.pdbx_seq_one_letter_code
_entity_poly.pdbx_strand_id
1 'polypeptide(L)'
;MAVETQACRWITLHEALAVFALNPSGHQGQGHIRPLHHYVASRLVVEGGFEPDEITPRPPFRVVTQGGKRLLNYDPATGGTGERTVLGGLRTKAIDVVVTKEGVRPVLAVSMKGSLSAFRNLTNRMEEAIGDCTNVHIAYPALVYGFFHVLRASKVGAGVRASDACVLADGAIAEPITRYHDVLTRLEDRIDLRNEVTKYEAVSLILVNPEPPAPGSLHPGFPPAESALALSRFFPSMYRAYDLRFVYPAPSIASLTRRQVWDEASPAFVDAPVLDYAPRVGPT
;
A
#
# COMPACT_ATOMS: atom_id res chain seq x y z
N MET A 1 -17.50 20.00 9.56
CA MET A 1 -16.64 19.40 10.60
C MET A 1 -15.39 18.90 9.94
N ALA A 2 -14.21 19.41 10.31
CA ALA A 2 -12.95 18.91 9.79
C ALA A 2 -12.81 17.44 10.23
N VAL A 3 -12.53 16.53 9.29
CA VAL A 3 -12.19 15.15 9.62
C VAL A 3 -10.88 15.22 10.39
N GLU A 4 -10.94 15.01 11.70
CA GLU A 4 -9.78 14.97 12.58
C GLU A 4 -8.75 14.02 11.96
N THR A 5 -7.58 14.54 11.62
CA THR A 5 -6.56 13.75 10.92
C THR A 5 -5.95 12.80 11.94
N GLN A 6 -6.44 11.56 11.96
CA GLN A 6 -5.94 10.55 12.88
C GLN A 6 -4.46 10.28 12.62
N ALA A 7 -3.65 10.31 13.69
CA ALA A 7 -2.25 9.93 13.65
C ALA A 7 -2.06 8.49 13.18
N CYS A 8 -0.95 8.23 12.49
CA CYS A 8 -0.59 6.91 12.00
C CYS A 8 -0.45 5.92 13.16
N ARG A 9 -1.07 4.75 13.02
CA ARG A 9 -1.10 3.70 14.05
C ARG A 9 -0.51 2.40 13.50
N TRP A 10 0.15 1.64 14.35
CA TRP A 10 0.58 0.30 13.99
C TRP A 10 -0.62 -0.66 14.09
N ILE A 11 -1.15 -1.07 12.95
CA ILE A 11 -2.32 -1.95 12.84
C ILE A 11 -2.07 -3.06 11.82
N THR A 12 -2.84 -4.14 11.94
CA THR A 12 -2.85 -5.27 11.02
C THR A 12 -3.61 -4.94 9.73
N LEU A 13 -3.40 -5.74 8.68
CA LEU A 13 -4.22 -5.66 7.47
C LEU A 13 -5.71 -5.85 7.79
N HIS A 14 -6.03 -6.87 8.60
CA HIS A 14 -7.43 -7.18 8.91
C HIS A 14 -8.15 -6.01 9.57
N GLU A 15 -7.52 -5.35 10.55
CA GLU A 15 -8.08 -4.15 11.19
C GLU A 15 -8.30 -3.01 10.17
N ALA A 16 -7.32 -2.77 9.29
CA ALA A 16 -7.43 -1.74 8.27
C ALA A 16 -8.59 -2.02 7.28
N LEU A 17 -8.69 -3.27 6.83
CA LEU A 17 -9.74 -3.71 5.90
C LEU A 17 -11.11 -3.78 6.55
N ALA A 18 -11.21 -4.08 7.85
CA ALA A 18 -12.48 -4.08 8.57
C ALA A 18 -13.08 -2.67 8.60
N VAL A 19 -12.28 -1.63 8.88
CA VAL A 19 -12.73 -0.24 8.82
C VAL A 19 -13.20 0.14 7.41
N PHE A 20 -12.46 -0.27 6.37
CA PHE A 20 -12.86 -0.05 4.98
C PHE A 20 -14.20 -0.75 4.65
N ALA A 21 -14.35 -2.01 5.02
CA ALA A 21 -15.49 -2.84 4.65
C ALA A 21 -16.79 -2.36 5.33
N LEU A 22 -16.69 -2.00 6.61
CA LEU A 22 -17.81 -1.48 7.40
C LEU A 22 -18.18 -0.06 6.99
N ASN A 23 -17.22 0.72 6.46
CA ASN A 23 -17.38 2.11 6.03
C ASN A 23 -18.33 2.93 6.94
N PRO A 24 -17.96 3.13 8.22
CA PRO A 24 -18.87 3.74 9.21
C PRO A 24 -19.31 5.17 8.85
N SER A 25 -18.62 5.83 7.90
CA SER A 25 -18.89 7.21 7.48
C SER A 25 -19.82 7.35 6.27
N GLY A 26 -20.28 6.26 5.64
CA GLY A 26 -21.39 6.31 4.67
C GLY A 26 -21.15 7.02 3.32
N HIS A 27 -19.91 7.45 3.03
CA HIS A 27 -19.37 8.11 1.81
C HIS A 27 -19.21 9.63 1.81
N GLN A 28 -17.95 10.06 1.55
CA GLN A 28 -17.46 11.18 0.70
C GLN A 28 -16.08 11.67 1.21
N GLY A 29 -15.09 10.77 1.35
CA GLY A 29 -13.72 11.16 1.71
C GLY A 29 -12.76 10.00 1.93
N GLN A 30 -11.46 10.28 1.99
CA GLN A 30 -10.38 9.29 2.20
C GLN A 30 -10.43 8.57 3.55
N GLY A 31 -11.34 8.94 4.47
CA GLY A 31 -11.37 8.38 5.83
C GLY A 31 -11.49 6.84 5.89
N HIS A 32 -12.17 6.23 4.92
CA HIS A 32 -12.35 4.78 4.85
C HIS A 32 -11.11 4.01 4.36
N ILE A 33 -10.14 4.67 3.72
CA ILE A 33 -8.89 4.04 3.22
C ILE A 33 -7.66 4.45 4.03
N ARG A 34 -7.73 5.51 4.84
CA ARG A 34 -6.64 5.97 5.74
C ARG A 34 -6.03 4.88 6.63
N PRO A 35 -6.80 3.98 7.27
CA PRO A 35 -6.20 2.87 8.02
C PRO A 35 -5.25 2.01 7.17
N LEU A 36 -5.55 1.83 5.88
CA LEU A 36 -4.65 1.11 4.98
C LEU A 36 -3.34 1.88 4.77
N HIS A 37 -3.36 3.20 4.81
CA HIS A 37 -2.14 4.02 4.75
C HIS A 37 -1.25 3.72 5.95
N HIS A 38 -1.85 3.58 7.13
CA HIS A 38 -1.12 3.27 8.36
C HIS A 38 -0.51 1.87 8.32
N TYR A 39 -1.27 0.89 7.81
CA TYR A 39 -0.80 -0.47 7.58
C TYR A 39 0.42 -0.48 6.63
N VAL A 40 0.30 0.13 5.45
CA VAL A 40 1.39 0.18 4.46
C VAL A 40 2.61 0.90 5.04
N ALA A 41 2.42 2.06 5.66
CA ALA A 41 3.53 2.85 6.21
C ALA A 41 4.26 2.08 7.33
N SER A 42 3.53 1.40 8.22
CA SER A 42 4.13 0.58 9.29
C SER A 42 4.87 -0.64 8.74
N ARG A 43 4.29 -1.30 7.74
CA ARG A 43 4.90 -2.46 7.07
C ARG A 43 6.19 -2.10 6.33
N LEU A 44 6.27 -0.91 5.73
CA LEU A 44 7.51 -0.39 5.13
C LEU A 44 8.63 -0.21 6.16
N VAL A 45 8.33 0.10 7.43
CA VAL A 45 9.36 0.11 8.48
C VAL A 45 9.74 -1.32 8.86
N VAL A 46 8.76 -2.10 9.31
CA VAL A 46 9.00 -3.40 9.96
C VAL A 46 9.54 -4.45 8.98
N GLU A 47 8.88 -4.66 7.84
CA GLU A 47 9.32 -5.60 6.79
C GLU A 47 10.24 -4.91 5.77
N GLY A 48 9.96 -3.65 5.45
CA GLY A 48 10.73 -2.93 4.43
C GLY A 48 12.12 -2.51 4.90
N GLY A 49 12.32 -2.27 6.21
CA GLY A 49 13.59 -1.76 6.75
C GLY A 49 13.83 -0.28 6.44
N PHE A 50 12.78 0.50 6.19
CA PHE A 50 12.89 1.95 6.00
C PHE A 50 12.86 2.68 7.35
N GLU A 51 13.54 3.82 7.45
CA GLU A 51 13.52 4.61 8.68
C GLU A 51 12.14 5.28 8.83
N PRO A 52 11.54 5.31 10.04
CA PRO A 52 10.22 5.92 10.24
C PRO A 52 10.16 7.39 9.79
N ASP A 53 11.24 8.14 10.00
CA ASP A 53 11.33 9.57 9.66
C ASP A 53 11.39 9.84 8.14
N GLU A 54 11.66 8.81 7.33
CA GLU A 54 11.69 8.91 5.87
C GLU A 54 10.30 8.72 5.25
N ILE A 55 9.31 8.28 6.03
CA ILE A 55 8.00 7.86 5.54
C ILE A 55 6.95 8.92 5.87
N THR A 56 6.09 9.22 4.91
CA THR A 56 4.89 10.04 5.10
C THR A 56 3.66 9.19 4.76
N PRO A 57 2.62 9.10 5.63
CA PRO A 57 2.61 9.59 7.00
C PRO A 57 3.63 8.85 7.87
N ARG A 58 4.22 9.53 8.85
CA ARG A 58 5.26 8.97 9.72
C ARG A 58 4.71 7.81 10.55
N PRO A 59 5.21 6.57 10.42
CA PRO A 59 4.81 5.45 11.27
C PRO A 59 5.23 5.65 12.73
N PRO A 60 4.50 5.08 13.70
CA PRO A 60 4.73 5.31 15.13
C PRO A 60 5.89 4.48 15.70
N PHE A 61 7.09 4.63 15.13
CA PHE A 61 8.30 3.93 15.60
C PHE A 61 9.47 4.89 15.85
N ARG A 62 10.36 4.47 16.74
CA ARG A 62 11.70 5.05 16.93
C ARG A 62 12.76 4.00 16.70
N VAL A 63 13.86 4.41 16.10
CA VAL A 63 15.04 3.57 15.93
C VAL A 63 16.08 3.98 16.97
N VAL A 64 16.56 3.01 17.73
CA VAL A 64 17.62 3.18 18.74
C VAL A 64 18.80 2.31 18.36
N THR A 65 20.00 2.89 18.36
CA THR A 65 21.23 2.13 18.14
C THR A 65 21.88 1.81 19.49
N GLN A 66 22.01 0.53 19.82
CA GLN A 66 22.64 0.06 21.05
C GLN A 66 23.64 -1.05 20.74
N GLY A 67 24.92 -0.84 21.09
CA GLY A 67 25.97 -1.82 20.82
C GLY A 67 26.13 -2.18 19.33
N GLY A 68 25.89 -1.21 18.43
CA GLY A 68 25.93 -1.42 16.97
C GLY A 68 24.67 -2.05 16.37
N LYS A 69 23.76 -2.56 17.21
CA LYS A 69 22.47 -3.14 16.79
C LYS A 69 21.42 -2.04 16.64
N ARG A 70 20.55 -2.18 15.65
CA ARG A 70 19.43 -1.26 15.43
C ARG A 70 18.14 -1.87 15.96
N LEU A 71 17.62 -1.28 17.03
CA LEU A 71 16.42 -1.72 17.73
C LEU A 71 15.24 -0.85 17.33
N LEU A 72 14.12 -1.49 17.00
CA LEU A 72 12.86 -0.82 16.72
C LEU A 72 12.01 -0.73 17.99
N ASN A 73 11.56 0.47 18.33
CA ASN A 73 10.65 0.73 19.45
C ASN A 73 9.33 1.27 18.92
N TYR A 74 8.21 0.70 19.37
CA TYR A 74 6.89 1.27 19.12
C TYR A 74 6.66 2.48 20.03
N ASP A 75 6.36 3.64 19.43
CA ASP A 75 6.02 4.87 20.14
C ASP A 75 4.82 5.56 19.45
N PRO A 76 3.58 5.34 19.96
CA PRO A 76 2.36 5.93 19.42
C PRO A 76 2.42 7.45 19.28
N ALA A 77 3.15 8.15 20.16
CA ALA A 77 3.21 9.61 20.16
C ALA A 77 3.94 10.17 18.93
N THR A 78 4.68 9.32 18.20
CA THR A 78 5.42 9.71 17.01
C THR A 78 4.68 9.47 15.70
N GLY A 79 3.44 8.95 15.77
CA GLY A 79 2.59 8.77 14.61
C GLY A 79 2.27 10.11 13.95
N GLY A 80 2.67 10.26 12.69
CA GLY A 80 2.37 11.44 11.87
C GLY A 80 1.03 11.32 11.13
N THR A 81 0.65 12.38 10.43
CA THR A 81 -0.58 12.43 9.64
C THR A 81 -0.31 12.86 8.21
N GLY A 82 -1.28 12.63 7.33
CA GLY A 82 -1.32 13.27 6.02
C GLY A 82 -0.70 12.45 4.89
N GLU A 83 -0.59 13.10 3.75
CA GLU A 83 -0.12 12.57 2.48
C GLU A 83 1.04 13.45 2.00
N ARG A 84 1.84 12.96 1.05
CA ARG A 84 2.92 13.75 0.48
C ARG A 84 2.59 14.24 -0.91
N THR A 85 2.52 15.55 -1.09
CA THR A 85 2.41 16.17 -2.41
C THR A 85 3.78 16.14 -3.09
N VAL A 86 3.85 15.49 -4.24
CA VAL A 86 5.02 15.48 -5.13
C VAL A 86 4.72 16.22 -6.42
N LEU A 87 5.76 16.79 -7.04
CA LEU A 87 5.64 17.37 -8.37
C LEU A 87 5.69 16.24 -9.40
N GLY A 88 4.61 16.00 -10.13
CA GLY A 88 4.64 15.14 -11.31
C GLY A 88 5.08 15.91 -12.55
N GLY A 89 5.25 15.21 -13.67
CA GLY A 89 5.70 15.80 -14.93
C GLY A 89 4.70 16.78 -15.54
N LEU A 90 3.41 16.60 -15.27
CA LEU A 90 2.32 17.45 -15.78
C LEU A 90 1.61 18.21 -14.66
N ARG A 91 1.38 17.56 -13.51
CA ARG A 91 0.68 18.14 -12.36
C ARG A 91 1.23 17.60 -11.05
N THR A 92 1.00 18.33 -9.96
CA THR A 92 1.26 17.81 -8.62
C THR A 92 0.34 16.62 -8.30
N LYS A 93 0.81 15.70 -7.47
CA LYS A 93 0.05 14.55 -6.97
C LYS A 93 0.26 14.42 -5.48
N ALA A 94 -0.84 14.37 -4.72
CA ALA A 94 -0.81 13.90 -3.34
C ALA A 94 -0.75 12.36 -3.35
N ILE A 95 0.33 11.78 -2.84
CA ILE A 95 0.50 10.33 -2.75
C ILE A 95 0.34 9.89 -1.30
N ASP A 96 -0.35 8.77 -1.12
CA ASP A 96 -0.87 8.32 0.16
C ASP A 96 0.22 7.85 1.13
N VAL A 97 1.20 7.07 0.64
CA VAL A 97 2.43 6.75 1.37
C VAL A 97 3.66 7.02 0.52
N VAL A 98 4.65 7.73 1.05
CA VAL A 98 5.90 8.03 0.34
C VAL A 98 7.11 7.85 1.26
N VAL A 99 8.12 7.13 0.78
CA VAL A 99 9.47 7.06 1.36
C VAL A 99 10.35 8.08 0.63
N THR A 100 10.95 9.00 1.37
CA THR A 100 11.87 10.01 0.85
C THR A 100 13.23 9.87 1.51
N LYS A 101 14.27 9.78 0.69
CA LYS A 101 15.66 9.85 1.15
C LYS A 101 16.20 11.26 0.92
N GLU A 102 16.86 11.81 1.93
CA GLU A 102 17.52 13.11 1.80
C GLU A 102 18.55 13.08 0.65
N GLY A 103 18.62 14.13 -0.16
CA GLY A 103 19.50 14.17 -1.34
C GLY A 103 19.04 13.35 -2.56
N VAL A 104 18.26 12.27 -2.40
CA VAL A 104 17.76 11.43 -3.51
C VAL A 104 16.32 11.77 -3.90
N ARG A 105 15.50 12.26 -2.96
CA ARG A 105 14.07 12.61 -3.12
C ARG A 105 13.17 11.35 -3.06
N PRO A 106 11.91 11.31 -3.57
CA PRO A 106 11.06 10.15 -3.31
C PRO A 106 11.63 8.91 -4.02
N VAL A 107 11.78 7.83 -3.27
CA VAL A 107 12.41 6.58 -3.75
C VAL A 107 11.43 5.41 -3.80
N LEU A 108 10.40 5.45 -2.96
CA LEU A 108 9.28 4.51 -2.98
C LEU A 108 7.99 5.25 -2.66
N ALA A 109 6.91 4.93 -3.35
CA ALA A 109 5.60 5.50 -3.09
C ALA A 109 4.50 4.45 -3.30
N VAL A 110 3.39 4.60 -2.60
CA VAL A 110 2.20 3.76 -2.75
C VAL A 110 0.97 4.64 -2.84
N SER A 111 0.24 4.51 -3.94
CA SER A 111 -1.08 5.12 -4.13
C SER A 111 -2.15 4.09 -3.76
N MET A 112 -3.09 4.46 -2.90
CA MET A 112 -4.18 3.59 -2.48
C MET A 112 -5.52 4.13 -2.95
N LYS A 113 -6.40 3.21 -3.34
CA LYS A 113 -7.78 3.53 -3.71
C LYS A 113 -8.73 2.54 -3.05
N GLY A 114 -9.88 3.06 -2.64
CA GLY A 114 -10.98 2.28 -2.09
C GLY A 114 -12.24 2.48 -2.92
N SER A 115 -12.89 1.41 -3.34
CA SER A 115 -14.19 1.47 -4.02
C SER A 115 -15.20 0.57 -3.33
N LEU A 116 -16.29 1.16 -2.82
CA LEU A 116 -17.32 0.41 -2.08
C LEU A 116 -18.55 0.06 -2.94
N SER A 117 -18.72 0.75 -4.09
CA SER A 117 -19.83 0.60 -5.04
C SER A 117 -19.49 1.24 -6.40
N ALA A 118 -20.45 1.27 -7.33
CA ALA A 118 -20.35 1.94 -8.64
C ALA A 118 -19.25 1.38 -9.56
N PHE A 119 -19.14 0.05 -9.63
CA PHE A 119 -18.10 -0.66 -10.38
C PHE A 119 -18.17 -0.48 -11.91
N ARG A 120 -19.28 0.05 -12.44
CA ARG A 120 -19.37 0.53 -13.83
C ARG A 120 -18.31 1.59 -14.17
N ASN A 121 -17.78 2.30 -13.16
CA ASN A 121 -16.78 3.35 -13.34
C ASN A 121 -15.34 2.86 -13.19
N LEU A 122 -15.10 1.54 -13.13
CA LEU A 122 -13.74 0.99 -12.98
C LEU A 122 -12.83 1.34 -14.16
N THR A 123 -13.37 1.49 -15.37
CA THR A 123 -12.62 1.99 -16.53
C THR A 123 -12.04 3.39 -16.28
N ASN A 124 -12.85 4.32 -15.76
CA ASN A 124 -12.37 5.66 -15.42
C ASN A 124 -11.28 5.60 -14.33
N ARG A 125 -11.39 4.65 -13.40
CA ARG A 125 -10.38 4.45 -12.34
C ARG A 125 -9.08 3.86 -12.87
N MET A 126 -9.16 2.98 -13.86
CA MET A 126 -8.01 2.48 -14.59
C MET A 126 -7.29 3.64 -15.32
N GLU A 127 -8.02 4.46 -16.07
CA GLU A 127 -7.45 5.62 -16.79
C GLU A 127 -6.78 6.61 -15.82
N GLU A 128 -7.40 6.88 -14.68
CA GLU A 128 -6.82 7.70 -13.60
C GLU A 128 -5.52 7.09 -13.08
N ALA A 129 -5.47 5.78 -12.83
CA ALA A 129 -4.26 5.09 -12.36
C ALA A 129 -3.13 5.19 -13.40
N ILE A 130 -3.42 4.93 -14.68
CA ILE A 130 -2.43 5.06 -15.77
C ILE A 130 -1.89 6.49 -15.85
N GLY A 131 -2.78 7.48 -15.80
CA GLY A 131 -2.40 8.90 -15.83
C GLY A 131 -1.55 9.31 -14.63
N ASP A 132 -1.91 8.87 -13.42
CA ASP A 132 -1.16 9.14 -12.20
C ASP A 132 0.22 8.47 -12.21
N CYS A 133 0.31 7.21 -12.65
CA CYS A 133 1.56 6.50 -12.82
C CYS A 133 2.51 7.25 -13.76
N THR A 134 2.00 7.57 -14.95
CA THR A 134 2.75 8.26 -16.00
C THR A 134 3.25 9.62 -15.51
N ASN A 135 2.36 10.41 -14.89
CA ASN A 135 2.69 11.72 -14.36
C ASN A 135 3.83 11.65 -13.34
N VAL A 136 3.81 10.70 -12.43
CA VAL A 136 4.83 10.58 -11.38
C VAL A 136 6.16 10.04 -11.95
N HIS A 137 6.13 9.03 -12.82
CA HIS A 137 7.36 8.46 -13.40
C HIS A 137 8.06 9.40 -14.38
N ILE A 138 7.36 10.33 -15.04
CA ILE A 138 8.01 11.37 -15.84
C ILE A 138 8.91 12.26 -14.95
N ALA A 139 8.43 12.64 -13.77
CA ALA A 139 9.20 13.48 -12.84
C ALA A 139 10.25 12.69 -12.06
N TYR A 140 9.94 11.44 -11.70
CA TYR A 140 10.81 10.58 -10.91
C TYR A 140 10.97 9.20 -11.57
N PRO A 141 11.80 9.08 -12.63
CA PRO A 141 11.93 7.82 -13.39
C PRO A 141 12.39 6.64 -12.54
N ALA A 142 13.19 6.90 -11.50
CA ALA A 142 13.72 5.89 -10.59
C ALA A 142 12.76 5.49 -9.46
N LEU A 143 11.70 6.26 -9.20
CA LEU A 143 10.75 5.98 -8.13
C LEU A 143 10.16 4.58 -8.29
N VAL A 144 10.13 3.80 -7.21
CA VAL A 144 9.31 2.59 -7.12
C VAL A 144 7.90 3.00 -6.74
N TYR A 145 6.92 2.78 -7.61
CA TYR A 145 5.55 3.19 -7.40
C TYR A 145 4.62 1.97 -7.36
N GLY A 146 3.96 1.78 -6.22
CA GLY A 146 2.93 0.77 -6.03
C GLY A 146 1.51 1.35 -6.17
N PHE A 147 0.60 0.55 -6.72
CA PHE A 147 -0.83 0.84 -6.73
C PHE A 147 -1.61 -0.22 -5.95
N PHE A 148 -2.33 0.18 -4.90
CA PHE A 148 -3.09 -0.75 -4.05
C PHE A 148 -4.58 -0.35 -4.07
N HIS A 149 -5.39 -1.16 -4.76
CA HIS A 149 -6.83 -0.96 -4.85
C HIS A 149 -7.60 -1.99 -4.01
N VAL A 150 -8.46 -1.50 -3.14
CA VAL A 150 -9.38 -2.29 -2.32
C VAL A 150 -10.80 -2.10 -2.82
N LEU A 151 -11.48 -3.21 -3.09
CA LEU A 151 -12.88 -3.24 -3.49
C LEU A 151 -13.71 -3.93 -2.41
N ARG A 152 -14.87 -3.37 -2.07
CA ARG A 152 -15.80 -4.07 -1.17
C ARG A 152 -16.50 -5.19 -1.95
N ALA A 153 -16.50 -6.40 -1.40
CA ALA A 153 -17.14 -7.57 -1.96
C ALA A 153 -18.67 -7.53 -1.74
N SER A 154 -19.34 -6.51 -2.26
CA SER A 154 -20.79 -6.35 -2.17
C SER A 154 -21.48 -7.47 -2.96
N LYS A 155 -22.36 -8.24 -2.29
CA LYS A 155 -23.17 -9.28 -2.92
C LYS A 155 -24.48 -8.72 -3.49
N VAL A 156 -25.01 -9.35 -4.52
CA VAL A 156 -26.38 -9.07 -5.00
C VAL A 156 -27.38 -9.39 -3.89
N GLY A 157 -28.21 -8.41 -3.51
CA GLY A 157 -29.14 -8.56 -2.40
C GLY A 157 -30.01 -7.32 -2.16
N ALA A 158 -30.78 -7.31 -1.07
CA ALA A 158 -31.65 -6.19 -0.73
C ALA A 158 -30.83 -4.90 -0.53
N GLY A 159 -31.02 -3.91 -1.42
CA GLY A 159 -30.33 -2.62 -1.38
C GLY A 159 -29.05 -2.52 -2.20
N VAL A 160 -28.57 -3.60 -2.83
CA VAL A 160 -27.42 -3.57 -3.75
C VAL A 160 -27.91 -3.86 -5.18
N ARG A 161 -27.79 -2.88 -6.08
CA ARG A 161 -28.10 -3.10 -7.50
C ARG A 161 -27.11 -4.09 -8.09
N ALA A 162 -27.53 -4.89 -9.07
CA ALA A 162 -26.64 -5.82 -9.77
C ALA A 162 -25.39 -5.13 -10.35
N SER A 163 -25.52 -3.87 -10.81
CA SER A 163 -24.39 -3.06 -11.31
C SER A 163 -23.40 -2.61 -10.23
N ASP A 164 -23.77 -2.74 -8.96
CA ASP A 164 -22.96 -2.37 -7.79
C ASP A 164 -22.50 -3.60 -7.01
N ALA A 165 -22.70 -4.81 -7.54
CA ALA A 165 -22.23 -6.05 -6.94
C ALA A 165 -20.87 -6.48 -7.50
N CYS A 166 -19.98 -6.91 -6.61
CA CYS A 166 -18.72 -7.58 -6.96
C CYS A 166 -18.89 -9.10 -7.04
N VAL A 167 -19.82 -9.64 -6.26
CA VAL A 167 -20.06 -11.07 -6.11
C VAL A 167 -21.52 -11.35 -6.50
N LEU A 168 -21.70 -12.24 -7.47
CA LEU A 168 -22.99 -12.66 -7.99
C LEU A 168 -23.67 -13.64 -7.02
N ALA A 169 -24.96 -13.94 -7.27
CA ALA A 169 -25.76 -14.80 -6.39
C ALA A 169 -25.22 -16.25 -6.30
N ASP A 170 -24.51 -16.71 -7.33
CA ASP A 170 -23.82 -18.01 -7.38
C ASP A 170 -22.42 -17.99 -6.75
N GLY A 171 -21.98 -16.85 -6.22
CA GLY A 171 -20.65 -16.64 -5.65
C GLY A 171 -19.56 -16.30 -6.67
N ALA A 172 -19.88 -16.24 -7.96
CA ALA A 172 -18.92 -15.84 -8.98
C ALA A 172 -18.57 -14.35 -8.88
N ILE A 173 -17.35 -14.00 -9.28
CA ILE A 173 -16.93 -12.60 -9.37
C ILE A 173 -17.55 -11.97 -10.62
N ALA A 174 -18.13 -10.78 -10.46
CA ALA A 174 -18.80 -10.07 -11.54
C ALA A 174 -17.82 -9.72 -12.67
N GLU A 175 -18.26 -9.88 -13.92
CA GLU A 175 -17.44 -9.65 -15.13
C GLU A 175 -16.68 -8.30 -15.14
N PRO A 176 -17.28 -7.16 -14.71
CA PRO A 176 -16.55 -5.89 -14.65
C PRO A 176 -15.31 -5.94 -13.72
N ILE A 177 -15.36 -6.72 -12.65
CA ILE A 177 -14.24 -6.89 -11.70
C ILE A 177 -13.15 -7.75 -12.33
N THR A 178 -13.53 -8.84 -13.00
CA THR A 178 -12.58 -9.71 -13.73
C THR A 178 -11.87 -8.93 -14.83
N ARG A 179 -12.61 -8.18 -15.67
CA ARG A 179 -11.98 -7.34 -16.71
C ARG A 179 -11.06 -6.28 -16.12
N TYR A 180 -11.45 -5.68 -15.00
CA TYR A 180 -10.62 -4.70 -14.31
C TYR A 180 -9.32 -5.32 -13.79
N HIS A 181 -9.39 -6.52 -13.19
CA HIS A 181 -8.23 -7.31 -12.82
C HIS A 181 -7.30 -7.58 -14.01
N ASP A 182 -7.85 -8.03 -15.13
CA ASP A 182 -7.05 -8.38 -16.30
C ASP A 182 -6.33 -7.17 -16.88
N VAL A 183 -6.96 -5.99 -16.86
CA VAL A 183 -6.28 -4.77 -17.29
C VAL A 183 -5.25 -4.30 -16.28
N LEU A 184 -5.53 -4.33 -14.97
CA LEU A 184 -4.55 -3.98 -13.94
C LEU A 184 -3.31 -4.88 -13.99
N THR A 185 -3.47 -6.15 -14.36
CA THR A 185 -2.35 -7.09 -14.58
C THR A 185 -1.43 -6.62 -15.71
N ARG A 186 -1.91 -5.82 -16.66
CA ARG A 186 -1.06 -5.23 -17.71
C ARG A 186 -0.33 -3.96 -17.27
N LEU A 187 -0.71 -3.40 -16.12
CA LEU A 187 -0.12 -2.18 -15.56
C LEU A 187 1.00 -2.46 -14.55
N GLU A 188 1.34 -3.72 -14.28
CA GLU A 188 2.41 -4.08 -13.34
C GLU A 188 3.72 -4.48 -14.06
N ASP A 189 4.72 -4.94 -13.29
CA ASP A 189 6.03 -5.41 -13.74
C ASP A 189 6.96 -4.36 -14.36
N ARG A 190 6.91 -3.12 -13.88
CA ARG A 190 7.93 -2.10 -14.23
C ARG A 190 9.24 -2.33 -13.48
N ILE A 191 9.92 -3.47 -13.66
CA ILE A 191 11.16 -3.74 -12.92
C ILE A 191 12.32 -2.86 -13.40
N ASP A 192 12.57 -2.80 -14.71
CA ASP A 192 13.63 -1.98 -15.30
C ASP A 192 13.17 -0.53 -15.49
N LEU A 193 14.09 0.43 -15.35
CA LEU A 193 13.81 1.86 -15.53
C LEU A 193 13.37 2.22 -16.94
N ARG A 194 13.80 1.44 -17.94
CA ARG A 194 13.47 1.60 -19.36
C ARG A 194 12.11 1.00 -19.72
N ASN A 195 11.49 0.24 -18.83
CA ASN A 195 10.12 -0.23 -19.03
C ASN A 195 9.16 0.97 -19.06
N GLU A 196 8.01 0.77 -19.71
CA GLU A 196 6.99 1.80 -19.92
C GLU A 196 6.63 2.55 -18.63
N VAL A 197 6.67 3.88 -18.68
CA VAL A 197 6.38 4.76 -17.52
C VAL A 197 4.93 4.69 -17.04
N THR A 198 4.04 4.12 -17.86
CA THR A 198 2.62 3.86 -17.58
C THR A 198 2.40 2.66 -16.65
N LYS A 199 3.46 1.88 -16.38
CA LYS A 199 3.41 0.70 -15.51
C LYS A 199 3.94 1.02 -14.11
N TYR A 200 3.32 0.37 -13.13
CA TYR A 200 3.75 0.31 -11.74
C TYR A 200 4.75 -0.84 -11.53
N GLU A 201 5.57 -0.71 -10.51
CA GLU A 201 6.47 -1.77 -10.04
C GLU A 201 5.70 -2.88 -9.32
N ALA A 202 4.56 -2.55 -8.72
CA ALA A 202 3.65 -3.50 -8.12
C ALA A 202 2.22 -2.97 -8.15
N VAL A 203 1.27 -3.87 -8.40
CA VAL A 203 -0.17 -3.58 -8.28
C VAL A 203 -0.79 -4.63 -7.37
N SER A 204 -1.66 -4.21 -6.45
CA SER A 204 -2.46 -5.11 -5.62
C SER A 204 -3.93 -4.77 -5.81
N LEU A 205 -4.74 -5.79 -6.08
CA LEU A 205 -6.19 -5.68 -6.14
C LEU A 205 -6.78 -6.69 -5.18
N ILE A 206 -7.60 -6.26 -4.22
CA ILE A 206 -8.24 -7.17 -3.27
C ILE A 206 -9.74 -6.92 -3.18
N LEU A 207 -10.50 -8.00 -2.96
CA LEU A 207 -11.91 -7.95 -2.57
C LEU A 207 -12.03 -8.20 -1.07
N VAL A 208 -12.79 -7.34 -0.38
CA VAL A 208 -12.94 -7.41 1.07
C VAL A 208 -14.38 -7.68 1.45
N ASN A 209 -14.60 -8.71 2.26
CA ASN A 209 -15.92 -9.10 2.72
C ASN A 209 -16.45 -8.07 3.75
N PRO A 210 -17.65 -7.49 3.53
CA PRO A 210 -18.26 -6.58 4.50
C PRO A 210 -19.19 -7.28 5.51
N GLU A 211 -19.49 -8.56 5.29
CA GLU A 211 -20.49 -9.30 6.06
C GLU A 211 -19.88 -10.01 7.28
N PRO A 212 -20.66 -10.17 8.37
CA PRO A 212 -20.32 -11.09 9.45
C PRO A 212 -20.12 -12.53 8.94
N PRO A 213 -19.35 -13.36 9.65
CA PRO A 213 -18.75 -13.11 10.97
C PRO A 213 -17.40 -12.37 10.94
N ALA A 214 -16.83 -12.10 9.76
CA ALA A 214 -15.47 -11.58 9.62
C ALA A 214 -15.38 -10.40 8.62
N PRO A 215 -15.97 -9.23 8.95
CA PRO A 215 -15.80 -8.05 8.11
C PRO A 215 -14.32 -7.67 8.03
N GLY A 216 -13.84 -7.30 6.84
CA GLY A 216 -12.41 -7.05 6.61
C GLY A 216 -11.61 -8.29 6.22
N SER A 217 -12.23 -9.48 6.13
CA SER A 217 -11.56 -10.65 5.56
C SER A 217 -11.44 -10.53 4.04
N LEU A 218 -10.36 -11.08 3.50
CA LEU A 218 -10.16 -11.17 2.05
C LEU A 218 -11.15 -12.17 1.44
N HIS A 219 -11.63 -11.89 0.23
CA HIS A 219 -12.41 -12.86 -0.53
C HIS A 219 -11.51 -14.05 -0.94
N PRO A 220 -11.84 -15.30 -0.56
CA PRO A 220 -10.89 -16.42 -0.65
C PRO A 220 -10.53 -16.82 -2.10
N GLY A 221 -11.38 -16.49 -3.07
CA GLY A 221 -11.16 -16.81 -4.49
C GLY A 221 -10.69 -15.64 -5.34
N PHE A 222 -10.37 -14.47 -4.76
CA PHE A 222 -10.00 -13.31 -5.57
C PHE A 222 -9.01 -12.34 -4.87
N PRO A 223 -7.96 -11.90 -5.58
CA PRO A 223 -7.52 -12.43 -6.86
C PRO A 223 -7.04 -13.88 -6.67
N PRO A 224 -6.95 -14.70 -7.74
CA PRO A 224 -6.33 -16.01 -7.63
C PRO A 224 -4.94 -15.92 -7.00
N ALA A 225 -4.53 -16.93 -6.23
CA ALA A 225 -3.29 -16.87 -5.43
C ALA A 225 -2.03 -16.68 -6.30
N GLU A 226 -2.08 -17.16 -7.54
CA GLU A 226 -1.04 -17.04 -8.56
C GLU A 226 -1.05 -15.69 -9.30
N SER A 227 -2.12 -14.89 -9.15
CA SER A 227 -2.25 -13.60 -9.81
C SER A 227 -1.07 -12.68 -9.49
N ALA A 228 -0.62 -11.92 -10.48
CA ALA A 228 0.35 -10.85 -10.26
C ALA A 228 -0.18 -9.77 -9.29
N LEU A 229 -1.50 -9.64 -9.18
CA LEU A 229 -2.17 -8.65 -8.32
C LEU A 229 -2.39 -9.15 -6.88
N ALA A 230 -1.94 -10.36 -6.55
CA ALA A 230 -2.05 -10.89 -5.21
C ALA A 230 -1.22 -10.07 -4.21
N LEU A 231 -1.81 -9.75 -3.06
CA LEU A 231 -1.15 -8.95 -2.02
C LEU A 231 0.18 -9.55 -1.54
N SER A 232 0.28 -10.88 -1.54
CA SER A 232 1.51 -11.62 -1.20
C SER A 232 2.69 -11.28 -2.12
N ARG A 233 2.43 -10.81 -3.35
CA ARG A 233 3.46 -10.40 -4.31
C ARG A 233 3.78 -8.91 -4.25
N PHE A 234 2.85 -8.09 -3.75
CA PHE A 234 2.93 -6.63 -3.80
C PHE A 234 4.21 -6.07 -3.14
N PHE A 235 4.41 -6.34 -1.85
CA PHE A 235 5.58 -5.84 -1.11
C PHE A 235 6.91 -6.46 -1.60
N PRO A 236 7.02 -7.79 -1.81
CA PRO A 236 8.21 -8.38 -2.41
C PRO A 236 8.61 -7.75 -3.75
N SER A 237 7.65 -7.49 -4.65
CA SER A 237 7.92 -6.82 -5.93
C SER A 237 8.45 -5.39 -5.74
N MET A 238 7.82 -4.61 -4.85
CA MET A 238 8.30 -3.26 -4.55
C MET A 238 9.71 -3.26 -3.97
N TYR A 239 9.99 -4.13 -3.00
CA TYR A 239 11.32 -4.21 -2.38
C TYR A 239 12.39 -4.68 -3.37
N ARG A 240 12.05 -5.63 -4.24
CA ARG A 240 12.94 -6.08 -5.31
C ARG A 240 13.26 -4.94 -6.27
N ALA A 241 12.25 -4.22 -6.75
CA ALA A 241 12.45 -3.06 -7.62
C ALA A 241 13.29 -1.98 -6.94
N TYR A 242 13.07 -1.75 -5.64
CA TYR A 242 13.84 -0.81 -4.84
C TYR A 242 15.32 -1.20 -4.78
N ASP A 243 15.62 -2.45 -4.40
CA ASP A 243 16.99 -2.92 -4.24
C ASP A 243 17.75 -2.88 -5.59
N LEU A 244 17.08 -3.26 -6.67
CA LEU A 244 17.63 -3.20 -8.04
C LEU A 244 17.95 -1.79 -8.52
N ARG A 245 17.33 -0.75 -7.95
CA ARG A 245 17.51 0.65 -8.39
C ARG A 245 18.41 1.46 -7.48
N PHE A 246 18.27 1.27 -6.17
CA PHE A 246 18.87 2.15 -5.19
C PHE A 246 19.98 1.49 -4.39
N VAL A 247 20.04 0.15 -4.33
CA VAL A 247 21.00 -0.56 -3.48
C VAL A 247 22.12 -1.18 -4.29
N TYR A 248 21.80 -2.00 -5.29
CA TYR A 248 22.82 -2.74 -6.06
C TYR A 248 23.59 -1.89 -7.09
N PRO A 249 22.95 -1.03 -7.92
CA PRO A 249 23.67 -0.33 -8.99
C PRO A 249 24.38 0.95 -8.52
N ALA A 250 24.12 1.41 -7.29
CA ALA A 250 24.57 2.71 -6.80
C ALA A 250 25.31 2.59 -5.44
N PRO A 251 26.48 1.92 -5.40
CA PRO A 251 27.21 1.69 -4.15
C PRO A 251 27.62 2.99 -3.44
N SER A 252 27.80 4.09 -4.18
CA SER A 252 28.15 5.41 -3.64
C SER A 252 27.08 6.02 -2.74
N ILE A 253 25.81 5.63 -2.89
CA ILE A 253 24.70 6.11 -2.05
C ILE A 253 24.14 5.00 -1.15
N ALA A 254 24.78 3.82 -1.12
CA ALA A 254 24.27 2.67 -0.38
C ALA A 254 24.14 2.92 1.13
N SER A 255 24.98 3.79 1.71
CA SER A 255 24.85 4.20 3.12
C SER A 255 23.54 4.90 3.42
N LEU A 256 22.94 5.56 2.43
CA LEU A 256 21.67 6.25 2.51
C LEU A 256 20.50 5.34 2.11
N THR A 257 20.65 4.53 1.07
CA THR A 257 19.55 3.79 0.45
C THR A 257 19.40 2.35 0.96
N ARG A 258 20.41 1.76 1.61
CA ARG A 258 20.31 0.39 2.11
C ARG A 258 19.17 0.29 3.13
N ARG A 259 18.33 -0.72 2.94
CA ARG A 259 17.25 -1.09 3.86
C ARG A 259 17.84 -1.72 5.13
N GLN A 260 17.39 -1.26 6.28
CA GLN A 260 17.87 -1.69 7.58
C GLN A 260 17.54 -3.16 7.85
N VAL A 261 18.35 -3.77 8.70
CA VAL A 261 18.05 -5.06 9.34
C VAL A 261 17.86 -4.76 10.81
N TRP A 262 16.71 -5.12 11.35
CA TRP A 262 16.36 -4.92 12.74
C TRP A 262 16.92 -6.05 13.58
N ASP A 263 17.34 -5.74 14.80
CA ASP A 263 17.71 -6.77 15.77
C ASP A 263 16.44 -7.52 16.23
N GLU A 264 16.52 -8.85 16.36
CA GLU A 264 15.40 -9.70 16.80
C GLU A 264 14.92 -9.34 18.21
N ALA A 265 15.79 -8.78 19.05
CA ALA A 265 15.46 -8.30 20.39
C ALA A 265 14.82 -6.90 20.39
N SER A 266 14.44 -6.36 19.23
CA SER A 266 13.73 -5.07 19.14
C SER A 266 12.46 -5.11 20.02
N PRO A 267 12.28 -4.16 20.95
CA PRO A 267 11.11 -4.16 21.83
C PRO A 267 9.77 -4.14 21.10
N ALA A 268 9.72 -3.53 19.92
CA ALA A 268 8.54 -3.56 19.06
C ALA A 268 8.07 -4.99 18.75
N PHE A 269 8.96 -5.98 18.68
CA PHE A 269 8.61 -7.36 18.31
C PHE A 269 8.20 -8.24 19.49
N VAL A 270 8.42 -7.79 20.73
CA VAL A 270 8.05 -8.55 21.94
C VAL A 270 6.55 -8.41 22.23
N ASP A 271 6.04 -7.18 22.18
CA ASP A 271 4.64 -6.84 22.46
C ASP A 271 3.86 -6.50 21.18
N ALA A 272 4.31 -7.01 20.03
CA ALA A 272 3.70 -6.68 18.74
C ALA A 272 2.24 -7.17 18.67
N PRO A 273 1.33 -6.42 18.02
CA PRO A 273 0.09 -7.03 17.54
C PRO A 273 0.44 -8.21 16.64
N VAL A 274 -0.46 -9.21 16.53
CA VAL A 274 -0.24 -10.37 15.64
C VAL A 274 -0.10 -9.87 14.20
N LEU A 275 1.14 -9.72 13.74
CA LEU A 275 1.44 -9.15 12.43
C LEU A 275 1.10 -10.15 11.33
N ASP A 276 0.52 -9.64 10.24
CA ASP A 276 0.28 -10.38 9.00
C ASP A 276 1.50 -10.31 8.04
N TYR A 277 2.66 -9.89 8.54
CA TYR A 277 3.93 -9.78 7.81
C TYR A 277 5.13 -10.00 8.74
N ALA A 278 6.26 -10.40 8.16
CA ALA A 278 7.47 -10.73 8.92
C ALA A 278 8.40 -9.50 9.06
N PRO A 279 9.00 -9.26 10.23
CA PRO A 279 10.01 -8.22 10.39
C PRO A 279 11.28 -8.56 9.60
N ARG A 280 11.97 -7.54 9.11
CA ARG A 280 13.27 -7.67 8.45
C ARG A 280 14.38 -7.84 9.49
N VAL A 281 14.52 -9.06 9.99
CA VAL A 281 15.56 -9.46 10.94
C VAL A 281 16.64 -10.29 10.27
N GLY A 282 17.84 -10.31 10.87
CA GLY A 282 18.99 -11.05 10.37
C GLY A 282 20.29 -10.61 11.03
N PRO A 283 21.41 -11.31 10.77
CA PRO A 283 22.71 -10.90 11.28
C PRO A 283 23.08 -9.53 10.69
N THR A 284 23.34 -8.57 11.58
CA THR A 284 23.86 -7.23 11.23
C THR A 284 25.30 -7.27 10.77
#